data_AF-A0AAF0MJ82-F1
#
_entry.id   AF-A0AAF0MJ82-F1
#
_cell.length_a   1.000
_cell.length_b   1.000
_cell.length_c   1.000
_cell.angle_alpha   90.00
_cell.angle_beta   90.00
_cell.angle_gamma   90.00
#
_symmetry.space_group_name_H-M   'P 1'
#
loop_
_entity.id
_entity.type
_entity.pdbx_description
1 polymer ?
#
loop_
_entity_poly.entity_id
_entity_poly.type
_entity_poly.pdbx_seq_one_letter_code
_entity_poly.pdbx_strand_id
1 'polypeptide(L)'
;MPAPSAPQQSYQEPQFQAPAAPQPSFQQPAGDPFAQQQFPPAPIGEAFPAAPAFLEPAAPAPVQAYQEPTAAEPAFAPEPTATLSKEAQEFSLPGFGTGAAFGVTGTTSAGFPEIPDVDDSAIRANVIVSYGGKGGVGKTTCAVLMAQRAAAAGLRVVVVDMNRGQGNIRSYLRLDNPNLPTVYNAAVTGKAQDALISPKVLKENRDSSLPSLGFAVVMSPPHSLADPKIVSAAVYSKVIRFIQTQADLVILDTQIVEAKDTSGLIDNVMVPLLMRGAWGLGVADMSRPGREDLLKRTQGFIHQGVKRDRLMLMVNKAQSFGNAEQQQINEAFSGSSAFLGAAGEDPELASAMNSGSFDVQNSTLRPILDTALYQATGRDVFLPDQAPKRRGLFGRRR
;
A
#
# COMPACT_ATOMS: atom_id res chain seq x y z
N MET A 1 37.21 -60.84 54.02
CA MET A 1 37.09 -59.52 54.67
C MET A 1 36.84 -58.48 53.58
N PRO A 2 35.57 -58.14 53.27
CA PRO A 2 35.25 -57.08 52.32
C PRO A 2 35.30 -55.70 53.01
N ALA A 3 35.76 -54.69 52.27
CA ALA A 3 35.90 -53.31 52.71
C ALA A 3 34.53 -52.64 52.96
N PRO A 4 34.44 -51.66 53.88
CA PRO A 4 33.19 -51.10 54.34
C PRO A 4 32.57 -50.12 53.33
N SER A 5 31.24 -50.23 53.19
CA SER A 5 30.38 -49.39 52.37
C SER A 5 30.34 -47.95 52.91
N ALA A 6 30.68 -46.97 52.06
CA ALA A 6 30.50 -45.56 52.37
C ALA A 6 29.01 -45.15 52.31
N PRO A 7 28.53 -44.24 53.17
CA PRO A 7 27.12 -43.86 53.23
C PRO A 7 26.70 -43.01 52.03
N GLN A 8 25.57 -43.35 51.42
CA GLN A 8 24.88 -42.51 50.44
C GLN A 8 24.37 -41.24 51.14
N GLN A 9 25.02 -40.11 50.87
CA GLN A 9 24.45 -38.80 51.17
C GLN A 9 23.33 -38.51 50.16
N SER A 10 22.09 -38.54 50.62
CA SER A 10 20.95 -37.99 49.89
C SER A 10 21.12 -36.48 49.76
N TYR A 11 21.47 -36.00 48.56
CA TYR A 11 21.35 -34.58 48.25
C TYR A 11 19.86 -34.23 48.23
N GLN A 12 19.41 -33.45 49.22
CA GLN A 12 18.13 -32.74 49.13
C GLN A 12 18.36 -31.51 48.25
N GLU A 13 17.61 -31.40 47.15
CA GLU A 13 17.54 -30.17 46.37
C GLU A 13 17.09 -29.00 47.28
N PRO A 14 17.73 -27.83 47.21
CA PRO A 14 17.22 -26.65 47.89
C PRO A 14 15.88 -26.26 47.27
N GLN A 15 14.80 -26.41 48.05
CA GLN A 15 13.49 -25.85 47.69
C GLN A 15 13.60 -24.32 47.69
N PHE A 16 13.75 -23.74 46.50
CA PHE A 16 13.51 -22.32 46.29
C PHE A 16 12.01 -22.06 46.44
N GLN A 17 11.59 -21.56 47.59
CA GLN A 17 10.32 -20.86 47.71
C GLN A 17 10.45 -19.52 46.98
N ALA A 18 9.81 -19.43 45.81
CA ALA A 18 9.60 -18.14 45.15
C ALA A 18 8.83 -17.21 46.12
N PRO A 19 9.24 -15.94 46.27
CA PRO A 19 8.43 -14.99 47.04
C PRO A 19 7.05 -14.91 46.40
N ALA A 20 6.01 -15.10 47.22
CA ALA A 20 4.63 -14.98 46.77
C ALA A 20 4.41 -13.58 46.18
N ALA A 21 4.24 -13.51 44.87
CA ALA A 21 3.76 -12.30 44.22
C ALA A 21 2.37 -11.97 44.83
N PRO A 22 2.09 -10.71 45.22
CA PRO A 22 0.77 -10.35 45.67
C PRO A 22 -0.22 -10.66 44.55
N GLN A 23 -1.14 -11.59 44.80
CA GLN A 23 -2.24 -11.83 43.88
C GLN A 23 -3.06 -10.54 43.80
N PRO A 24 -3.37 -10.04 42.58
CA PRO A 24 -4.33 -8.96 42.45
C PRO A 24 -5.68 -9.51 42.94
N SER A 25 -6.14 -8.99 44.08
CA SER A 25 -7.51 -9.20 44.54
C SER A 25 -8.45 -8.50 43.57
N PHE A 26 -8.91 -9.21 42.55
CA PHE A 26 -10.08 -8.80 41.79
C PHE A 26 -11.30 -9.03 42.69
N GLN A 27 -11.70 -8.00 43.41
CA GLN A 27 -13.11 -7.89 43.79
C GLN A 27 -13.89 -7.76 42.49
N GLN A 28 -14.63 -8.80 42.11
CA GLN A 28 -15.67 -8.66 41.10
C GLN A 28 -16.61 -7.54 41.57
N PRO A 29 -16.83 -6.49 40.76
CA PRO A 29 -17.94 -5.58 41.01
C PRO A 29 -19.21 -6.42 40.93
N ALA A 30 -19.87 -6.62 42.07
CA ALA A 30 -21.24 -7.08 42.07
C ALA A 30 -22.10 -5.95 41.47
N GLY A 31 -22.48 -6.11 40.21
CA GLY A 31 -23.33 -5.17 39.50
C GLY A 31 -22.74 -4.77 38.16
N ASP A 32 -23.37 -5.22 37.08
CA ASP A 32 -23.19 -4.67 35.75
C ASP A 32 -23.64 -3.19 35.76
N PRO A 33 -22.75 -2.21 35.53
CA PRO A 33 -23.11 -0.79 35.52
C PRO A 33 -24.02 -0.43 34.33
N PHE A 34 -24.24 -1.35 33.38
CA PHE A 34 -25.11 -1.18 32.23
C PHE A 34 -26.46 -1.90 32.36
N ALA A 35 -26.70 -2.66 33.44
CA ALA A 35 -27.95 -3.41 33.63
C ALA A 35 -29.14 -2.55 34.15
N GLN A 36 -28.96 -1.24 34.36
CA GLN A 36 -30.04 -0.34 34.83
C GLN A 36 -30.26 0.93 33.99
N GLN A 37 -29.61 1.08 32.83
CA GLN A 37 -30.06 2.10 31.89
C GLN A 37 -31.25 1.57 31.10
N GLN A 38 -32.45 1.78 31.65
CA GLN A 38 -33.67 1.78 30.85
C GLN A 38 -33.51 2.86 29.77
N PHE A 39 -33.18 2.43 28.55
CA PHE A 39 -33.38 3.27 27.38
C PHE A 39 -34.87 3.65 27.34
N PRO A 40 -35.22 4.94 27.20
CA PRO A 40 -36.60 5.30 26.96
C PRO A 40 -37.09 4.52 25.72
N PRO A 41 -38.30 3.95 25.72
CA PRO A 41 -38.83 3.34 24.52
C PRO A 41 -38.79 4.37 23.41
N ALA A 42 -38.26 3.97 22.25
CA ALA A 42 -38.35 4.77 21.05
C ALA A 42 -39.82 5.20 20.88
N PRO A 43 -40.12 6.47 20.57
CA PRO A 43 -41.48 6.83 20.21
C PRO A 43 -41.90 5.91 19.08
N ILE A 44 -42.97 5.16 19.31
CA ILE A 44 -43.69 4.43 18.27
C ILE A 44 -44.23 5.54 17.37
N GLY A 45 -43.44 5.87 16.35
CA GLY A 45 -43.79 6.83 15.33
C GLY A 45 -45.07 6.36 14.65
N GLU A 46 -46.00 7.30 14.59
CA GLU A 46 -47.28 7.20 13.94
C GLU A 46 -47.19 6.55 12.55
N ALA A 47 -48.25 5.86 12.17
CA ALA A 47 -48.42 5.24 10.87
C ALA A 47 -47.91 6.14 9.74
N PHE A 48 -47.04 5.60 8.89
CA PHE A 48 -46.64 6.23 7.64
C PHE A 48 -47.92 6.66 6.89
N PRO A 49 -48.07 7.95 6.53
CA PRO A 49 -49.12 8.33 5.60
C PRO A 49 -48.85 7.60 4.27
N ALA A 50 -49.91 7.01 3.72
CA ALA A 50 -49.88 6.33 2.43
C ALA A 50 -49.17 7.20 1.39
N ALA A 51 -48.27 6.58 0.63
CA ALA A 51 -47.61 7.22 -0.50
C ALA A 51 -48.66 7.85 -1.44
N PRO A 52 -48.47 9.11 -1.89
CA PRO A 52 -49.32 9.64 -2.94
C PRO A 52 -49.14 8.80 -4.19
N ALA A 53 -50.27 8.51 -4.86
CA ALA A 53 -50.29 7.77 -6.11
C ALA A 53 -49.31 8.38 -7.12
N PHE A 54 -48.45 7.55 -7.70
CA PHE A 54 -47.64 7.91 -8.85
C PHE A 54 -48.58 8.32 -9.99
N LEU A 55 -48.57 9.60 -10.34
CA LEU A 55 -49.05 10.03 -11.66
C LEU A 55 -48.01 9.57 -12.68
N GLU A 56 -48.46 8.78 -13.65
CA GLU A 56 -47.65 8.39 -14.81
C GLU A 56 -47.10 9.65 -15.51
N PRO A 57 -45.80 9.71 -15.84
CA PRO A 57 -45.29 10.79 -16.66
C PRO A 57 -45.83 10.65 -18.08
N ALA A 58 -46.45 11.71 -18.60
CA ALA A 58 -46.86 11.81 -19.99
C ALA A 58 -45.67 11.57 -20.93
N ALA A 59 -45.91 10.80 -22.00
CA ALA A 59 -44.93 10.49 -23.03
C ALA A 59 -44.30 11.76 -23.62
N PRO A 60 -42.97 11.82 -23.82
CA PRO A 60 -42.34 12.97 -24.44
C PRO A 60 -42.69 13.03 -25.94
N ALA A 61 -43.04 14.23 -26.39
CA ALA A 61 -43.20 14.54 -27.82
C ALA A 61 -41.86 14.39 -28.57
N PRO A 62 -41.88 14.05 -29.88
CA PRO A 62 -40.66 13.78 -30.63
C PRO A 62 -39.82 15.06 -30.80
N VAL A 63 -38.59 15.02 -30.30
CA VAL A 63 -37.57 16.06 -30.53
C VAL A 63 -37.02 15.90 -31.96
N GLN A 64 -37.10 16.95 -32.76
CA GLN A 64 -36.50 17.01 -34.09
C GLN A 64 -34.97 16.92 -33.98
N ALA A 65 -34.36 16.06 -34.79
CA ALA A 65 -32.92 15.89 -34.89
C ALA A 65 -32.26 17.19 -35.39
N TYR A 66 -31.38 17.77 -34.58
CA TYR A 66 -30.44 18.80 -35.03
C TYR A 66 -29.38 18.14 -35.92
N GLN A 67 -29.24 18.61 -37.16
CA GLN A 67 -28.09 18.33 -38.02
C GLN A 67 -27.04 19.43 -37.82
N GLU A 68 -25.83 19.05 -37.37
CA GLU A 68 -24.69 19.96 -37.36
C GLU A 68 -24.19 20.24 -38.80
N PRO A 69 -23.82 21.49 -39.14
CA PRO A 69 -23.21 21.79 -40.42
C PRO A 69 -21.76 21.31 -40.44
N THR A 70 -21.42 20.53 -41.46
CA THR A 70 -20.07 20.02 -41.73
C THR A 70 -19.16 21.16 -42.18
N ALA A 71 -18.26 21.60 -41.31
CA ALA A 71 -17.14 22.45 -41.68
C ALA A 71 -15.87 21.59 -41.78
N ALA A 72 -15.29 21.52 -42.97
CA ALA A 72 -14.02 20.84 -43.22
C ALA A 72 -12.86 21.67 -42.62
N GLU A 73 -12.16 21.11 -41.63
CA GLU A 73 -10.87 21.62 -41.17
C GLU A 73 -9.70 20.94 -41.91
N PRO A 74 -8.62 21.67 -42.23
CA PRO A 74 -7.51 21.14 -43.01
C PRO A 74 -6.64 20.17 -42.19
N ALA A 75 -6.30 19.05 -42.82
CA ALA A 75 -5.49 17.98 -42.24
C ALA A 75 -4.09 18.46 -41.84
N PHE A 76 -3.85 18.56 -40.53
CA PHE A 76 -2.50 18.47 -39.97
C PHE A 76 -2.15 17.00 -39.75
N ALA A 77 -1.01 16.58 -40.26
CA ALA A 77 -0.48 15.24 -40.07
C ALA A 77 -0.32 14.93 -38.57
N PRO A 78 -0.77 13.76 -38.08
CA PRO A 78 -0.55 13.40 -36.68
C PRO A 78 0.94 13.16 -36.45
N GLU A 79 1.53 13.92 -35.53
CA GLU A 79 2.77 13.52 -34.86
C GLU A 79 2.55 12.17 -34.15
N PRO A 80 3.56 11.31 -34.03
CA PRO A 80 3.38 9.95 -33.55
C PRO A 80 2.98 9.96 -32.07
N THR A 81 1.68 9.84 -31.80
CA THR A 81 1.17 9.47 -30.49
C THR A 81 1.72 8.10 -30.16
N ALA A 82 2.62 8.03 -29.18
CA ALA A 82 3.08 6.77 -28.62
C ALA A 82 1.84 6.01 -28.09
N THR A 83 1.38 5.02 -28.85
CA THR A 83 0.34 4.09 -28.43
C THR A 83 0.87 3.31 -27.23
N LEU A 84 0.36 3.63 -26.03
CA LEU A 84 0.48 2.75 -24.87
C LEU A 84 -0.13 1.40 -25.24
N SER A 85 0.69 0.35 -25.33
CA SER A 85 0.24 -0.98 -25.71
C SER A 85 -0.75 -1.50 -24.66
N LYS A 86 -1.92 -1.95 -25.11
CA LYS A 86 -2.98 -2.52 -24.25
C LYS A 86 -2.58 -3.82 -23.55
N GLU A 87 -1.43 -4.38 -23.89
CA GLU A 87 -0.82 -5.49 -23.20
C GLU A 87 0.57 -5.02 -22.72
N ALA A 88 0.78 -5.08 -21.41
CA ALA A 88 2.10 -4.88 -20.84
C ALA A 88 3.04 -5.91 -21.48
N GLN A 89 4.14 -5.46 -22.09
CA GLN A 89 5.14 -6.34 -22.67
C GLN A 89 5.55 -7.39 -21.62
N GLU A 90 5.46 -8.66 -22.01
CA GLU A 90 5.69 -9.78 -21.10
C GLU A 90 7.13 -9.70 -20.57
N PHE A 91 7.21 -9.53 -19.25
CA PHE A 91 8.41 -9.07 -18.59
C PHE A 91 9.24 -10.26 -18.11
N SER A 92 10.33 -10.57 -18.81
CA SER A 92 11.28 -11.62 -18.40
C SER A 92 12.46 -10.98 -17.68
N LEU A 93 12.50 -11.13 -16.36
CA LEU A 93 13.66 -10.74 -15.56
C LEU A 93 14.58 -11.93 -15.30
N PRO A 94 15.89 -11.82 -15.60
CA PRO A 94 16.87 -12.83 -15.21
C PRO A 94 16.88 -13.02 -13.68
N GLY A 95 16.85 -14.27 -13.22
CA GLY A 95 16.96 -14.60 -11.79
C GLY A 95 15.63 -14.66 -11.02
N PHE A 96 14.49 -14.60 -11.70
CA PHE A 96 13.17 -14.79 -11.09
C PHE A 96 12.87 -16.29 -10.96
N GLY A 97 12.51 -16.72 -9.75
CA GLY A 97 12.08 -18.10 -9.51
C GLY A 97 10.83 -18.44 -10.31
N THR A 98 10.72 -19.67 -10.79
CA THR A 98 9.56 -20.19 -11.54
C THR A 98 8.34 -20.46 -10.63
N GLY A 99 8.27 -19.85 -9.44
CA GLY A 99 7.17 -20.03 -8.51
C GLY A 99 6.99 -21.46 -8.01
N ALA A 100 8.08 -22.21 -7.76
CA ALA A 100 7.95 -23.53 -7.14
C ALA A 100 7.48 -23.36 -5.68
N ALA A 101 6.26 -23.83 -5.39
CA ALA A 101 5.74 -23.95 -4.04
C ALA A 101 6.62 -24.91 -3.24
N PHE A 102 7.44 -24.39 -2.32
CA PHE A 102 8.18 -25.22 -1.39
C PHE A 102 7.34 -25.47 -0.14
N GLY A 103 7.08 -26.75 0.14
CA GLY A 103 6.64 -27.21 1.45
C GLY A 103 7.71 -26.92 2.50
N VAL A 104 7.26 -26.66 3.73
CA VAL A 104 8.09 -26.38 4.90
C VAL A 104 9.04 -27.58 5.15
N THR A 105 10.30 -27.49 4.72
CA THR A 105 11.32 -28.49 5.08
C THR A 105 12.53 -27.83 5.72
N GLY A 106 12.66 -28.05 7.03
CA GLY A 106 13.94 -28.12 7.71
C GLY A 106 14.39 -26.85 8.46
N THR A 107 13.92 -26.68 9.69
CA THR A 107 14.76 -26.01 10.70
C THR A 107 15.96 -26.91 10.96
N THR A 108 17.13 -26.57 10.42
CA THR A 108 18.38 -27.22 10.85
C THR A 108 18.72 -26.73 12.26
N SER A 109 19.47 -27.53 13.01
CA SER A 109 20.02 -27.13 14.32
C SER A 109 20.94 -25.89 14.26
N ALA A 110 21.29 -25.42 13.05
CA ALA A 110 22.11 -24.24 12.79
C ALA A 110 21.30 -22.93 12.61
N GLY A 111 19.98 -22.95 12.80
CA GLY A 111 19.11 -21.79 12.55
C GLY A 111 18.64 -21.68 11.09
N PHE A 112 18.02 -20.55 10.75
CA PHE A 112 17.62 -20.25 9.36
C PHE A 112 18.82 -19.74 8.55
N PRO A 113 18.92 -20.09 7.26
CA PRO A 113 20.01 -19.62 6.40
C PRO A 113 19.97 -18.09 6.25
N GLU A 114 21.14 -17.47 6.20
CA GLU A 114 21.26 -16.03 5.97
C GLU A 114 21.07 -15.70 4.48
N ILE A 115 20.26 -14.67 4.19
CA ILE A 115 20.20 -14.08 2.85
C ILE A 115 21.49 -13.28 2.62
N PRO A 116 22.23 -13.48 1.51
CA PRO A 116 23.43 -12.70 1.23
C PRO A 116 23.13 -11.20 1.11
N ASP A 117 24.08 -10.37 1.56
CA ASP A 117 24.02 -8.95 1.28
C ASP A 117 24.33 -8.64 -0.18
N VAL A 118 23.87 -7.48 -0.60
CA VAL A 118 24.04 -6.97 -1.97
C VAL A 118 24.90 -5.73 -1.90
N ASP A 119 25.86 -5.63 -2.82
CA ASP A 119 26.72 -4.46 -2.98
C ASP A 119 25.90 -3.20 -3.33
N ASP A 120 26.14 -2.08 -2.65
CA ASP A 120 25.45 -0.81 -2.91
C ASP A 120 25.65 -0.32 -4.35
N SER A 121 26.78 -0.63 -5.00
CA SER A 121 27.05 -0.28 -6.39
C SER A 121 26.17 -1.01 -7.40
N ALA A 122 25.56 -2.14 -7.00
CA ALA A 122 24.63 -2.91 -7.81
C ALA A 122 23.18 -2.37 -7.74
N ILE A 123 22.88 -1.48 -6.79
CA ILE A 123 21.54 -0.89 -6.64
C ILE A 123 21.25 0.08 -7.77
N ARG A 124 20.12 -0.12 -8.46
CA ARG A 124 19.69 0.72 -9.60
C ARG A 124 18.27 1.27 -9.42
N ALA A 125 17.39 0.54 -8.73
CA ALA A 125 15.99 0.90 -8.66
C ALA A 125 15.72 2.09 -7.71
N ASN A 126 14.83 2.97 -8.16
CA ASN A 126 14.17 3.93 -7.27
C ASN A 126 13.18 3.20 -6.36
N VAL A 127 12.92 3.75 -5.17
CA VAL A 127 11.95 3.20 -4.22
C VAL A 127 10.91 4.25 -3.88
N ILE A 128 9.62 3.87 -3.92
CA ILE A 128 8.52 4.66 -3.39
C ILE A 128 7.88 3.88 -2.23
N VAL A 129 7.72 4.51 -1.08
CA VAL A 129 7.05 3.94 0.08
C VAL A 129 5.69 4.59 0.27
N SER A 130 4.62 3.81 0.12
CA SER A 130 3.24 4.28 0.36
C SER A 130 2.88 4.10 1.83
N TYR A 131 2.74 5.19 2.57
CA TYR A 131 2.52 5.17 4.02
C TYR A 131 1.34 6.04 4.47
N GLY A 132 0.91 5.88 5.72
CA GLY A 132 -0.19 6.66 6.28
C GLY A 132 -0.49 6.28 7.73
N GLY A 133 -0.98 7.26 8.50
CA GLY A 133 -1.26 7.10 9.93
C GLY A 133 -2.59 6.40 10.24
N LYS A 134 -3.41 6.10 9.22
CA LYS A 134 -4.73 5.50 9.36
C LYS A 134 -4.95 4.36 8.35
N GLY A 135 -5.80 3.41 8.74
CA GLY A 135 -6.31 2.36 7.84
C GLY A 135 -7.31 2.90 6.82
N GLY A 136 -7.45 2.23 5.68
CA GLY A 136 -8.49 2.55 4.70
C GLY A 136 -8.31 3.85 3.88
N VAL A 137 -7.19 4.56 4.05
CA VAL A 137 -6.88 5.80 3.30
C VAL A 137 -6.47 5.57 1.84
N GLY A 138 -6.22 4.32 1.43
CA GLY A 138 -5.89 3.96 0.05
C GLY A 138 -4.40 3.77 -0.27
N LYS A 139 -3.56 3.41 0.71
CA LYS A 139 -2.13 3.10 0.50
C LYS A 139 -1.92 2.00 -0.53
N THR A 140 -2.53 0.82 -0.32
CA THR A 140 -2.48 -0.31 -1.24
C THR A 140 -3.02 0.05 -2.63
N THR A 141 -4.11 0.83 -2.68
CA THR A 141 -4.65 1.36 -3.95
C THR A 141 -3.62 2.18 -4.70
N CYS A 142 -2.98 3.16 -4.04
CA CYS A 142 -1.94 3.98 -4.66
C CYS A 142 -0.74 3.12 -5.09
N ALA A 143 -0.31 2.17 -4.25
CA ALA A 143 0.83 1.30 -4.56
C ALA A 143 0.60 0.45 -5.81
N VAL A 144 -0.56 -0.21 -5.91
CA VAL A 144 -0.91 -1.07 -7.06
C VAL A 144 -1.15 -0.26 -8.33
N LEU A 145 -1.84 0.88 -8.24
CA LEU A 145 -2.09 1.72 -9.41
C LEU A 145 -0.81 2.37 -9.95
N MET A 146 0.08 2.87 -9.07
CA MET A 146 1.40 3.33 -9.49
C MET A 146 2.19 2.20 -10.15
N ALA A 147 2.14 0.99 -9.61
CA ALA A 147 2.85 -0.15 -10.18
C ALA A 147 2.37 -0.51 -11.58
N GLN A 148 1.05 -0.62 -11.77
CA GLN A 148 0.46 -0.92 -13.07
C GLN A 148 0.73 0.19 -14.07
N ARG A 149 0.62 1.46 -13.65
CA ARG A 149 0.91 2.63 -14.49
C ARG A 149 2.37 2.69 -14.92
N ALA A 150 3.28 2.45 -13.99
CA ALA A 150 4.72 2.44 -14.26
C ALA A 150 5.10 1.27 -15.17
N ALA A 151 4.55 0.08 -14.93
CA ALA A 151 4.76 -1.08 -15.79
C ALA A 151 4.22 -0.86 -17.22
N ALA A 152 3.04 -0.26 -17.36
CA ALA A 152 2.49 0.12 -18.66
C ALA A 152 3.36 1.15 -19.42
N ALA A 153 4.19 1.91 -18.70
CA ALA A 153 5.20 2.81 -19.26
C ALA A 153 6.57 2.13 -19.48
N GLY A 154 6.62 0.79 -19.43
CA GLY A 154 7.82 -0.01 -19.69
C GLY A 154 8.84 -0.04 -18.55
N LEU A 155 8.47 0.34 -17.33
CA LEU A 155 9.33 0.16 -16.16
C LEU A 155 9.27 -1.26 -15.63
N ARG A 156 10.42 -1.71 -15.13
CA ARG A 156 10.59 -2.94 -14.38
C ARG A 156 10.15 -2.72 -12.94
N VAL A 157 8.90 -3.06 -12.61
CA VAL A 157 8.31 -2.70 -11.31
C VAL A 157 8.11 -3.91 -10.41
N VAL A 158 8.43 -3.76 -9.12
CA VAL A 158 8.10 -4.73 -8.07
C VAL A 158 7.34 -4.04 -6.94
N VAL A 159 6.18 -4.59 -6.58
CA VAL A 159 5.44 -4.19 -5.37
C VAL A 159 5.84 -5.10 -4.23
N VAL A 160 6.13 -4.55 -3.06
CA VAL A 160 6.43 -5.32 -1.85
C VAL A 160 5.34 -5.01 -0.82
N ASP A 161 4.59 -6.04 -0.44
CA ASP A 161 3.67 -5.97 0.69
C ASP A 161 4.48 -6.06 1.99
N MET A 162 4.62 -4.91 2.65
CA MET A 162 5.32 -4.74 3.92
C MET A 162 4.32 -4.61 5.08
N ASN A 163 3.22 -5.37 5.04
CA ASN A 163 2.24 -5.49 6.11
C ASN A 163 2.28 -6.90 6.73
N ARG A 164 3.36 -7.20 7.47
CA ARG A 164 3.65 -8.53 8.01
C ARG A 164 2.48 -9.07 8.83
N GLY A 165 1.92 -10.20 8.40
CA GLY A 165 0.82 -10.88 9.09
C GLY A 165 -0.58 -10.36 8.74
N GLN A 166 -0.69 -9.27 7.96
CA GLN A 166 -1.95 -8.75 7.41
C GLN A 166 -1.79 -8.39 5.92
N GLY A 167 -1.19 -9.32 5.15
CA GLY A 167 -0.86 -9.16 3.73
C GLY A 167 -2.07 -9.10 2.80
N ASN A 168 -2.83 -8.00 2.88
CA ASN A 168 -4.11 -7.84 2.18
C ASN A 168 -3.95 -7.59 0.69
N ILE A 169 -2.74 -7.31 0.18
CA ILE A 169 -2.52 -7.11 -1.26
C ILE A 169 -3.00 -8.31 -2.07
N ARG A 170 -2.83 -9.52 -1.51
CA ARG A 170 -3.26 -10.78 -2.10
C ARG A 170 -4.73 -10.78 -2.51
N SER A 171 -5.60 -10.23 -1.65
CA SER A 171 -7.04 -10.12 -1.88
C SER A 171 -7.37 -9.13 -2.99
N TYR A 172 -6.66 -8.00 -3.07
CA TYR A 172 -6.81 -7.05 -4.18
C TYR A 172 -6.40 -7.71 -5.50
N LEU A 173 -5.27 -8.42 -5.51
CA LEU A 173 -4.74 -9.08 -6.70
C LEU A 173 -5.55 -10.32 -7.13
N ARG A 174 -6.57 -10.74 -6.39
CA ARG A 174 -7.39 -11.94 -6.68
C ARG A 174 -6.56 -13.22 -6.79
N LEU A 175 -5.67 -13.42 -5.83
CA LEU A 175 -4.77 -14.57 -5.77
C LEU A 175 -5.27 -15.60 -4.75
N ASP A 176 -5.98 -16.62 -5.22
CA ASP A 176 -6.58 -17.64 -4.34
C ASP A 176 -5.61 -18.78 -3.99
N ASN A 177 -4.55 -18.98 -4.77
CA ASN A 177 -3.54 -20.00 -4.47
C ASN A 177 -2.76 -19.68 -3.18
N PRO A 178 -2.91 -20.47 -2.10
CA PRO A 178 -2.25 -20.23 -0.82
C PRO A 178 -0.76 -20.59 -0.83
N ASN A 179 -0.29 -21.31 -1.85
CA ASN A 179 1.08 -21.80 -1.95
C ASN A 179 2.00 -20.85 -2.72
N LEU A 180 1.50 -19.68 -3.12
CA LEU A 180 2.32 -18.66 -3.75
C LEU A 180 3.42 -18.18 -2.80
N PRO A 181 4.64 -17.95 -3.30
CA PRO A 181 5.74 -17.53 -2.44
C PRO A 181 5.49 -16.21 -1.71
N THR A 182 6.04 -16.09 -0.50
CA THR A 182 6.03 -14.88 0.32
C THR A 182 7.45 -14.58 0.79
N VAL A 183 7.66 -13.44 1.45
CA VAL A 183 8.94 -13.14 2.11
C VAL A 183 9.39 -14.22 3.12
N TYR A 184 8.47 -15.05 3.65
CA TYR A 184 8.82 -16.21 4.46
C TYR A 184 9.68 -17.21 3.69
N ASN A 185 9.40 -17.44 2.40
CA ASN A 185 10.17 -18.34 1.56
C ASN A 185 11.63 -17.88 1.45
N ALA A 186 11.90 -16.58 1.29
CA ALA A 186 13.26 -16.07 1.32
C ALA A 186 13.92 -16.24 2.70
N ALA A 187 13.17 -16.06 3.80
CA ALA A 187 13.68 -16.27 5.15
C ALA A 187 14.14 -17.71 5.40
N VAL A 188 13.37 -18.70 4.94
CA VAL A 188 13.67 -20.12 5.20
C VAL A 188 14.68 -20.73 4.22
N THR A 189 14.80 -20.17 3.02
CA THR A 189 15.72 -20.66 1.98
C THR A 189 17.05 -19.92 1.96
N GLY A 190 17.11 -18.70 2.51
CA GLY A 190 18.28 -17.82 2.41
C GLY A 190 18.43 -17.20 1.02
N LYS A 191 17.39 -17.26 0.18
CA LYS A 191 17.42 -16.79 -1.22
C LYS A 191 16.36 -15.71 -1.43
N ALA A 192 16.81 -14.48 -1.66
CA ALA A 192 15.89 -13.34 -1.83
C ALA A 192 14.89 -13.53 -2.98
N GLN A 193 15.33 -14.15 -4.08
CA GLN A 193 14.48 -14.44 -5.25
C GLN A 193 13.31 -15.39 -4.95
N ASP A 194 13.39 -16.18 -3.88
CA ASP A 194 12.34 -17.15 -3.53
C ASP A 194 11.11 -16.48 -2.91
N ALA A 195 11.16 -15.17 -2.64
CA ALA A 195 9.99 -14.38 -2.21
C ALA A 195 9.20 -13.74 -3.37
N LEU A 196 9.69 -13.86 -4.59
CA LEU A 196 9.28 -13.02 -5.72
C LEU A 196 8.33 -13.75 -6.66
N ILE A 197 7.23 -13.09 -7.03
CA ILE A 197 6.22 -13.60 -7.95
C ILE A 197 6.24 -12.74 -9.22
N SER A 198 6.54 -13.36 -10.36
CA SER A 198 6.59 -12.67 -11.65
C SER A 198 5.19 -12.37 -12.21
N PRO A 199 5.07 -11.42 -13.17
CA PRO A 199 3.82 -11.19 -13.90
C PRO A 199 3.22 -12.45 -14.52
N LYS A 200 4.06 -13.34 -15.03
CA LYS A 200 3.64 -14.62 -15.60
C LYS A 200 2.96 -15.50 -14.55
N VAL A 201 3.60 -15.68 -13.39
CA VAL A 201 3.02 -16.48 -12.29
C VAL A 201 1.74 -15.83 -11.76
N LEU A 202 1.68 -14.49 -11.70
CA LEU A 202 0.45 -13.78 -11.36
C LEU A 202 -0.68 -14.07 -12.37
N LYS A 203 -0.41 -14.02 -13.66
CA LYS A 203 -1.39 -14.35 -14.71
C LYS A 203 -1.89 -15.79 -14.59
N GLU A 204 -1.01 -16.75 -14.32
CA GLU A 204 -1.35 -18.17 -14.13
C GLU A 204 -2.17 -18.45 -12.85
N ASN A 205 -2.13 -17.54 -11.87
CA ASN A 205 -2.80 -17.70 -10.58
C ASN A 205 -3.98 -16.74 -10.38
N ARG A 206 -4.46 -16.12 -11.46
CA ARG A 206 -5.63 -15.22 -11.49
C ARG A 206 -6.64 -15.76 -12.49
N ASP A 207 -7.90 -15.37 -12.31
CA ASP A 207 -8.94 -15.67 -13.30
C ASP A 207 -8.57 -15.08 -14.67
N SER A 208 -8.70 -15.89 -15.72
CA SER A 208 -8.32 -15.52 -17.09
C SER A 208 -9.11 -14.33 -17.67
N SER A 209 -10.27 -14.00 -17.09
CA SER A 209 -11.07 -12.83 -17.46
C SER A 209 -10.51 -11.51 -16.93
N LEU A 210 -9.61 -11.55 -15.95
CA LEU A 210 -9.03 -10.35 -15.36
C LEU A 210 -7.91 -9.78 -16.25
N PRO A 211 -7.77 -8.44 -16.32
CA PRO A 211 -6.65 -7.81 -17.01
C PRO A 211 -5.29 -8.28 -16.44
N SER A 212 -4.30 -8.48 -17.32
CA SER A 212 -2.95 -8.89 -16.91
C SER A 212 -2.24 -7.80 -16.10
N LEU A 213 -1.43 -8.21 -15.13
CA LEU A 213 -0.60 -7.31 -14.33
C LEU A 213 0.77 -7.15 -14.97
N GLY A 214 1.26 -5.92 -15.06
CA GLY A 214 2.58 -5.62 -15.65
C GLY A 214 3.75 -5.69 -14.68
N PHE A 215 3.50 -5.87 -13.37
CA PHE A 215 4.49 -5.78 -12.31
C PHE A 215 4.64 -7.09 -11.55
N ALA A 216 5.81 -7.31 -10.93
CA ALA A 216 6.05 -8.42 -10.02
C ALA A 216 5.64 -8.05 -8.59
N VAL A 217 5.46 -9.04 -7.72
CA VAL A 217 5.12 -8.80 -6.30
C VAL A 217 5.94 -9.66 -5.35
N VAL A 218 6.27 -9.10 -4.18
CA VAL A 218 6.64 -9.84 -2.97
C VAL A 218 5.48 -9.76 -2.00
N MET A 219 4.95 -10.92 -1.62
CA MET A 219 3.83 -10.99 -0.68
C MET A 219 4.32 -11.06 0.78
N SER A 220 3.58 -10.40 1.67
CA SER A 220 3.69 -10.57 3.11
C SER A 220 3.29 -12.01 3.51
N PRO A 221 3.88 -12.59 4.57
CA PRO A 221 3.51 -13.94 4.98
C PRO A 221 2.08 -13.94 5.57
N PRO A 222 1.34 -15.05 5.46
CA PRO A 222 0.10 -15.21 6.21
C PRO A 222 0.39 -15.14 7.72
N HIS A 223 -0.64 -14.81 8.51
CA HIS A 223 -0.51 -14.63 9.97
C HIS A 223 0.20 -15.81 10.67
N SER A 224 -0.05 -17.05 10.25
CA SER A 224 0.58 -18.26 10.81
C SER A 224 2.08 -18.37 10.56
N LEU A 225 2.63 -17.66 9.57
CA LEU A 225 4.05 -17.66 9.19
C LEU A 225 4.72 -16.30 9.43
N ALA A 226 4.04 -15.38 10.11
CA ALA A 226 4.46 -13.99 10.28
C ALA A 226 5.35 -13.75 11.52
N ASP A 227 6.00 -14.80 12.05
CA ASP A 227 6.86 -14.68 13.24
C ASP A 227 7.99 -13.66 12.97
N PRO A 228 8.07 -12.56 13.76
CA PRO A 228 9.09 -11.51 13.57
C PRO A 228 10.53 -12.02 13.76
N LYS A 229 10.73 -13.16 14.41
CA LYS A 229 12.06 -13.79 14.55
C LYS A 229 12.51 -14.51 13.28
N ILE A 230 11.57 -14.94 12.45
CA ILE A 230 11.82 -15.61 11.17
C ILE A 230 11.77 -14.59 10.05
N VAL A 231 10.63 -13.91 9.91
CA VAL A 231 10.41 -12.85 8.91
C VAL A 231 10.73 -11.49 9.55
N SER A 232 12.01 -11.30 9.83
CA SER A 232 12.51 -10.10 10.50
C SER A 232 12.59 -8.89 9.55
N ALA A 233 12.81 -7.70 10.13
CA ALA A 233 13.11 -6.50 9.34
C ALA A 233 14.35 -6.67 8.46
N ALA A 234 15.36 -7.42 8.93
CA ALA A 234 16.55 -7.70 8.15
C ALA A 234 16.22 -8.52 6.89
N VAL A 235 15.31 -9.51 6.99
CA VAL A 235 14.85 -10.27 5.82
C VAL A 235 14.20 -9.34 4.80
N TYR A 236 13.26 -8.48 5.21
CA TYR A 236 12.65 -7.50 4.31
C TYR A 236 13.70 -6.60 3.66
N SER A 237 14.62 -6.03 4.45
CA SER A 237 15.70 -5.18 3.93
C SER A 237 16.56 -5.89 2.89
N LYS A 238 16.95 -7.14 3.12
CA LYS A 238 17.78 -7.91 2.18
C LYS A 238 17.01 -8.28 0.91
N VAL A 239 15.75 -8.67 1.02
CA VAL A 239 14.88 -8.93 -0.14
C VAL A 239 14.67 -7.67 -0.97
N ILE A 240 14.35 -6.53 -0.34
CA ILE A 240 14.19 -5.24 -1.03
C ILE A 240 15.48 -4.85 -1.75
N ARG A 241 16.64 -4.93 -1.09
CA ARG A 241 17.93 -4.60 -1.69
C ARG A 241 18.26 -5.48 -2.89
N PHE A 242 18.01 -6.79 -2.81
CA PHE A 242 18.13 -7.68 -3.95
C PHE A 242 17.24 -7.23 -5.11
N ILE A 243 15.97 -6.92 -4.86
CA ILE A 243 15.03 -6.45 -5.89
C ILE A 243 15.50 -5.16 -6.52
N GLN A 244 16.08 -4.24 -5.75
CA GLN A 244 16.61 -2.99 -6.29
C GLN A 244 17.76 -3.17 -7.30
N THR A 245 18.37 -4.36 -7.39
CA THR A 245 19.35 -4.67 -8.45
C THR A 245 18.71 -5.12 -9.76
N GLN A 246 17.46 -5.61 -9.69
CA GLN A 246 16.76 -6.23 -10.82
C GLN A 246 15.65 -5.35 -11.38
N ALA A 247 15.13 -4.42 -10.58
CA ALA A 247 14.04 -3.53 -10.94
C ALA A 247 14.54 -2.14 -11.36
N ASP A 248 13.65 -1.36 -11.96
CA ASP A 248 13.83 0.08 -12.15
C ASP A 248 13.08 0.86 -11.04
N LEU A 249 12.00 0.27 -10.52
CA LEU A 249 11.16 0.85 -9.47
C LEU A 249 10.68 -0.23 -8.50
N VAL A 250 10.82 0.04 -7.21
CA VAL A 250 10.23 -0.76 -6.13
C VAL A 250 9.20 0.09 -5.40
N ILE A 251 8.01 -0.47 -5.18
CA ILE A 251 6.94 0.21 -4.45
C ILE A 251 6.63 -0.58 -3.18
N LEU A 252 6.81 0.02 -2.02
CA LEU A 252 6.48 -0.61 -0.74
C LEU A 252 5.07 -0.19 -0.31
N ASP A 253 4.19 -1.16 -0.11
CA ASP A 253 2.89 -0.97 0.53
C ASP A 253 3.03 -1.29 2.02
N THR A 254 2.84 -0.30 2.89
CA THR A 254 3.08 -0.48 4.33
C THR A 254 1.79 -0.75 5.10
N GLN A 255 1.96 -1.36 6.27
CA GLN A 255 0.96 -1.28 7.34
C GLN A 255 0.68 0.18 7.76
N ILE A 256 -0.30 0.35 8.66
CA ILE A 256 -0.54 1.64 9.31
C ILE A 256 0.73 2.05 10.07
N VAL A 257 1.18 3.28 9.87
CA VAL A 257 2.29 3.85 10.64
C VAL A 257 1.74 4.37 11.96
N GLU A 258 1.94 3.60 13.02
CA GLU A 258 1.55 3.96 14.38
C GLU A 258 2.56 4.92 15.03
N ALA A 259 2.24 5.40 16.23
CA ALA A 259 3.14 6.30 16.97
C ALA A 259 4.41 5.60 17.45
N LYS A 260 4.32 4.29 17.66
CA LYS A 260 5.45 3.41 17.99
C LYS A 260 5.47 2.28 16.98
N ASP A 261 6.63 1.99 16.41
CA ASP A 261 6.75 0.86 15.51
C ASP A 261 6.81 -0.45 16.31
N THR A 262 5.68 -1.16 16.32
CA THR A 262 5.58 -2.49 16.93
C THR A 262 6.04 -3.61 15.98
N SER A 263 6.15 -3.32 14.68
CA SER A 263 6.58 -4.28 13.67
C SER A 263 8.10 -4.34 13.51
N GLY A 264 8.79 -3.23 13.80
CA GLY A 264 10.19 -3.02 13.44
C GLY A 264 10.41 -2.76 11.94
N LEU A 265 9.37 -2.81 11.10
CA LEU A 265 9.48 -2.57 9.65
C LEU A 265 9.52 -1.08 9.30
N ILE A 266 8.93 -0.23 10.14
CA ILE A 266 8.98 1.21 9.90
C ILE A 266 10.38 1.73 10.26
N ASP A 267 10.84 1.46 11.47
CA ASP A 267 12.08 2.02 12.00
C ASP A 267 13.33 1.35 11.41
N ASN A 268 13.26 0.05 11.07
CA ASN A 268 14.44 -0.69 10.58
C ASN A 268 14.44 -0.99 9.07
N VAL A 269 13.37 -0.63 8.33
CA VAL A 269 13.31 -0.80 6.87
C VAL A 269 12.91 0.49 6.18
N MET A 270 11.71 1.00 6.43
CA MET A 270 11.19 2.19 5.74
C MET A 270 12.02 3.45 6.00
N VAL A 271 12.27 3.82 7.26
CA VAL A 271 13.03 5.03 7.59
C VAL A 271 14.45 4.98 7.03
N PRO A 272 15.22 3.88 7.18
CA PRO A 272 16.53 3.76 6.55
C PRO A 272 16.50 3.91 5.02
N LEU A 273 15.49 3.37 4.33
CA LEU A 273 15.33 3.54 2.89
C LEU A 273 15.08 5.01 2.52
N LEU A 274 14.21 5.71 3.25
CA LEU A 274 13.92 7.12 3.06
C LEU A 274 15.16 8.00 3.30
N MET A 275 15.94 7.71 4.33
CA MET A 275 17.21 8.40 4.60
C MET A 275 18.25 8.20 3.47
N ARG A 276 18.20 7.05 2.79
CA ARG A 276 19.05 6.71 1.62
C ARG A 276 18.51 7.25 0.30
N GLY A 277 17.44 8.05 0.32
CA GLY A 277 16.92 8.74 -0.86
C GLY A 277 15.73 8.07 -1.53
N ALA A 278 15.12 7.05 -0.92
CA ALA A 278 13.79 6.60 -1.32
C ALA A 278 12.76 7.74 -1.17
N TRP A 279 11.70 7.66 -1.95
CA TRP A 279 10.58 8.57 -1.91
C TRP A 279 9.50 8.05 -0.97
N GLY A 280 8.91 8.91 -0.15
CA GLY A 280 7.72 8.59 0.64
C GLY A 280 6.49 9.23 0.01
N LEU A 281 5.43 8.44 -0.22
CA LEU A 281 4.09 8.93 -0.56
C LEU A 281 3.16 8.72 0.65
N GLY A 282 2.93 9.79 1.39
CA GLY A 282 2.02 9.83 2.51
C GLY A 282 0.58 10.05 2.07
N VAL A 283 -0.32 9.15 2.46
CA VAL A 283 -1.74 9.17 2.08
C VAL A 283 -2.61 9.37 3.31
N ALA A 284 -3.52 10.35 3.25
CA ALA A 284 -4.56 10.59 4.25
C ALA A 284 -5.95 10.60 3.59
N ASP A 285 -7.00 10.43 4.40
CA ASP A 285 -8.35 10.82 3.99
C ASP A 285 -8.62 12.30 4.34
N MET A 286 -9.80 12.82 3.98
CA MET A 286 -10.19 14.19 4.33
C MET A 286 -10.43 14.40 5.84
N SER A 287 -10.52 13.33 6.63
CA SER A 287 -10.82 13.45 8.05
C SER A 287 -9.69 14.20 8.77
N ARG A 288 -10.07 15.09 9.70
CA ARG A 288 -9.09 15.80 10.53
C ARG A 288 -8.10 14.85 11.22
N PRO A 289 -8.53 13.73 11.85
CA PRO A 289 -7.60 12.76 12.44
C PRO A 289 -6.63 12.16 11.40
N GLY A 290 -7.12 11.78 10.22
CA GLY A 290 -6.28 11.21 9.16
C GLY A 290 -5.18 12.16 8.70
N ARG A 291 -5.51 13.45 8.51
CA ARG A 291 -4.53 14.49 8.15
C ARG A 291 -3.54 14.79 9.26
N GLU A 292 -4.01 14.96 10.50
CA GLU A 292 -3.13 15.22 11.64
C GLU A 292 -2.17 14.06 11.90
N ASP A 293 -2.64 12.82 11.82
CA ASP A 293 -1.79 11.64 12.01
C ASP A 293 -0.74 11.55 10.90
N LEU A 294 -1.12 11.77 9.64
CA LEU A 294 -0.16 11.78 8.53
C LEU A 294 0.92 12.85 8.72
N LEU A 295 0.54 14.07 9.11
CA LEU A 295 1.47 15.17 9.39
C LEU A 295 2.42 14.80 10.53
N LYS A 296 1.89 14.28 11.64
CA LYS A 296 2.70 13.85 12.80
C LYS A 296 3.71 12.77 12.41
N ARG A 297 3.32 11.76 11.61
CA ARG A 297 4.25 10.72 11.13
C ARG A 297 5.33 11.30 10.22
N THR A 298 4.92 12.14 9.28
CA THR A 298 5.84 12.82 8.35
C THR A 298 6.88 13.66 9.10
N GLN A 299 6.44 14.45 10.09
CA GLN A 299 7.35 15.22 10.94
C GLN A 299 8.27 14.32 11.78
N GLY A 300 7.76 13.20 12.28
CA GLY A 300 8.58 12.19 12.95
C GLY A 300 9.73 11.69 12.08
N PHE A 301 9.47 11.39 10.81
CA PHE A 301 10.52 10.97 9.87
C PHE A 301 11.53 12.07 9.58
N ILE A 302 11.06 13.32 9.43
CA ILE A 302 11.93 14.48 9.24
C ILE A 302 12.86 14.66 10.45
N HIS A 303 12.35 14.54 11.68
CA HIS A 303 13.15 14.60 12.90
C HIS A 303 14.19 13.47 13.01
N GLN A 304 13.91 12.31 12.40
CA GLN A 304 14.86 11.20 12.30
C GLN A 304 15.92 11.41 11.20
N GLY A 305 15.80 12.47 10.38
CA GLY A 305 16.77 12.84 9.36
C GLY A 305 16.34 12.52 7.92
N VAL A 306 15.09 12.10 7.69
CA VAL A 306 14.55 11.98 6.34
C VAL A 306 14.42 13.37 5.70
N LYS A 307 14.92 13.53 4.48
CA LYS A 307 14.87 14.81 3.78
C LYS A 307 13.44 15.14 3.35
N ARG A 308 13.04 16.40 3.58
CA ARG A 308 11.68 16.89 3.25
C ARG A 308 11.35 16.79 1.77
N ASP A 309 12.34 17.00 0.91
CA ASP A 309 12.21 16.92 -0.55
C ASP A 309 12.01 15.48 -1.06
N ARG A 310 12.18 14.46 -0.20
CA ARG A 310 11.89 13.06 -0.48
C ARG A 310 10.53 12.60 0.03
N LEU A 311 9.77 13.49 0.66
CA LEU A 311 8.43 13.18 1.17
C LEU A 311 7.40 13.91 0.31
N MET A 312 6.39 13.17 -0.10
CA MET A 312 5.26 13.62 -0.90
C MET A 312 3.98 13.29 -0.14
N LEU A 313 3.00 14.19 -0.12
CA LEU A 313 1.75 14.00 0.61
C LEU A 313 0.56 14.18 -0.33
N MET A 314 -0.48 13.40 -0.09
CA MET A 314 -1.75 13.52 -0.80
C MET A 314 -2.93 13.25 0.12
N VAL A 315 -4.09 13.77 -0.28
CA VAL A 315 -5.37 13.40 0.32
C VAL A 315 -6.17 12.56 -0.68
N ASN A 316 -6.81 11.51 -0.20
CA ASN A 316 -7.66 10.62 -0.98
C ASN A 316 -9.09 10.65 -0.41
N LYS A 317 -10.06 10.18 -1.20
CA LYS A 317 -11.48 10.07 -0.80
C LYS A 317 -12.08 11.39 -0.33
N ALA A 318 -11.81 12.45 -1.07
CA ALA A 318 -12.43 13.73 -0.79
C ALA A 318 -13.88 13.76 -1.29
N GLN A 319 -14.82 13.99 -0.37
CA GLN A 319 -16.27 13.98 -0.63
C GLN A 319 -16.77 15.31 -1.22
N SER A 320 -16.08 16.41 -0.96
CA SER A 320 -16.37 17.72 -1.55
C SER A 320 -15.08 18.53 -1.64
N PHE A 321 -14.99 19.33 -2.71
CA PHE A 321 -13.84 20.16 -3.02
C PHE A 321 -14.28 21.59 -3.29
N GLY A 322 -14.13 22.45 -2.29
CA GLY A 322 -14.13 23.90 -2.47
C GLY A 322 -12.71 24.44 -2.58
N ASN A 323 -12.58 25.60 -3.22
CA ASN A 323 -11.30 26.33 -3.27
C ASN A 323 -10.73 26.62 -1.86
N ALA A 324 -11.60 26.81 -0.86
CA ALA A 324 -11.23 27.09 0.52
C ALA A 324 -10.64 25.87 1.25
N GLU A 325 -11.25 24.68 1.14
CA GLU A 325 -10.66 23.47 1.72
C GLU A 325 -9.34 23.11 1.03
N GLN A 326 -9.26 23.27 -0.29
CA GLN A 326 -8.01 23.02 -1.02
C GLN A 326 -6.90 23.97 -0.57
N GLN A 327 -7.22 25.24 -0.34
CA GLN A 327 -6.27 26.21 0.20
C GLN A 327 -5.84 25.84 1.63
N GLN A 328 -6.76 25.46 2.51
CA GLN A 328 -6.42 25.01 3.87
C GLN A 328 -5.57 23.73 3.89
N ILE A 329 -5.83 22.80 2.98
CA ILE A 329 -5.04 21.57 2.83
C ILE A 329 -3.65 21.92 2.32
N ASN A 330 -3.56 22.76 1.28
CA ASN A 330 -2.29 23.25 0.76
C ASN A 330 -1.48 23.97 1.86
N GLU A 331 -2.13 24.81 2.67
CA GLU A 331 -1.51 25.50 3.81
C GLU A 331 -1.08 24.52 4.91
N ALA A 332 -1.93 23.56 5.28
CA ALA A 332 -1.63 22.56 6.31
C ALA A 332 -0.46 21.64 5.93
N PHE A 333 -0.28 21.39 4.63
CA PHE A 333 0.85 20.61 4.11
C PHE A 333 2.01 21.48 3.64
N SER A 334 1.85 22.81 3.57
CA SER A 334 2.91 23.75 3.22
C SER A 334 4.05 23.72 4.23
N GLY A 335 5.29 23.71 3.75
CA GLY A 335 6.50 23.74 4.59
C GLY A 335 6.93 22.41 5.24
N SER A 336 6.07 21.39 5.23
CA SER A 336 6.41 20.05 5.77
C SER A 336 7.10 19.17 4.74
N SER A 337 6.54 19.09 3.53
CA SER A 337 7.02 18.27 2.40
C SER A 337 6.23 18.61 1.13
N ALA A 338 6.46 17.92 0.00
CA ALA A 338 5.76 18.23 -1.25
C ALA A 338 4.31 17.73 -1.23
N PHE A 339 3.33 18.65 -1.20
CA PHE A 339 1.92 18.27 -1.35
C PHE A 339 1.57 18.12 -2.84
N LEU A 340 1.12 16.93 -3.24
CA LEU A 340 0.83 16.59 -4.63
C LEU A 340 -0.61 16.90 -5.05
N GLY A 341 -1.53 17.02 -4.08
CA GLY A 341 -2.93 17.29 -4.34
C GLY A 341 -3.87 16.36 -3.60
N ALA A 342 -5.14 16.45 -3.98
CA ALA A 342 -6.20 15.67 -3.37
C ALA A 342 -7.07 15.02 -4.46
N ALA A 343 -7.41 13.74 -4.27
CA ALA A 343 -8.28 12.97 -5.15
C ALA A 343 -9.66 12.78 -4.53
N GLY A 344 -10.68 12.84 -5.39
CA GLY A 344 -12.08 12.65 -5.00
C GLY A 344 -12.39 11.21 -4.65
N GLU A 345 -13.56 11.00 -4.06
CA GLU A 345 -14.13 9.66 -3.99
C GLU A 345 -14.44 9.15 -5.40
N ASP A 346 -14.01 7.93 -5.70
CA ASP A 346 -14.08 7.30 -7.02
C ASP A 346 -14.70 5.90 -6.86
N PRO A 347 -16.04 5.78 -6.87
CA PRO A 347 -16.72 4.51 -6.63
C PRO A 347 -16.44 3.47 -7.72
N GLU A 348 -16.25 3.91 -8.97
CA GLU A 348 -15.92 3.04 -10.10
C GLU A 348 -14.53 2.43 -9.90
N LEU A 349 -13.53 3.24 -9.55
CA LEU A 349 -12.22 2.73 -9.20
C LEU A 349 -12.27 1.82 -7.98
N ALA A 350 -13.04 2.16 -6.95
CA ALA A 350 -13.17 1.29 -5.78
C ALA A 350 -13.76 -0.08 -6.16
N SER A 351 -14.76 -0.11 -7.03
CA SER A 351 -15.33 -1.34 -7.60
C SER A 351 -14.33 -2.12 -8.46
N ALA A 352 -13.57 -1.42 -9.32
CA ALA A 352 -12.52 -2.01 -10.14
C ALA A 352 -11.40 -2.62 -9.28
N MET A 353 -10.89 -1.89 -8.30
CA MET A 353 -9.90 -2.36 -7.33
C MET A 353 -10.39 -3.58 -6.58
N ASN A 354 -11.65 -3.55 -6.13
CA ASN A 354 -12.26 -4.68 -5.46
C ASN A 354 -12.40 -5.87 -6.39
N SER A 355 -12.69 -5.71 -7.68
CA SER A 355 -12.78 -6.82 -8.64
C SER A 355 -11.43 -7.31 -9.16
N GLY A 356 -10.31 -6.63 -8.85
CA GLY A 356 -8.98 -6.98 -9.32
C GLY A 356 -8.59 -6.33 -10.66
N SER A 357 -9.29 -5.28 -11.06
CA SER A 357 -8.93 -4.45 -12.23
C SER A 357 -8.24 -3.16 -11.76
N PHE A 358 -7.10 -2.83 -12.38
CA PHE A 358 -6.19 -1.78 -11.92
C PHE A 358 -5.87 -0.76 -13.00
N ASP A 359 -6.89 -0.22 -13.65
CA ASP A 359 -6.71 0.88 -14.59
C ASP A 359 -6.79 2.23 -13.87
N VAL A 360 -5.73 3.04 -14.00
CA VAL A 360 -5.68 4.38 -13.43
C VAL A 360 -6.11 5.45 -14.43
N GLN A 361 -6.27 5.13 -15.72
CA GLN A 361 -6.35 6.10 -16.82
C GLN A 361 -7.40 7.20 -16.60
N ASN A 362 -8.59 6.83 -16.09
CA ASN A 362 -9.73 7.72 -15.88
C ASN A 362 -9.93 8.09 -14.40
N SER A 363 -9.00 7.72 -13.52
CA SER A 363 -9.14 7.98 -12.10
C SER A 363 -8.71 9.39 -11.72
N THR A 364 -9.39 9.98 -10.73
CA THR A 364 -8.97 11.23 -10.07
C THR A 364 -7.61 11.12 -9.38
N LEU A 365 -7.12 9.89 -9.11
CA LEU A 365 -5.78 9.66 -8.56
C LEU A 365 -4.67 9.86 -9.59
N ARG A 366 -4.96 9.70 -10.89
CA ARG A 366 -3.91 9.64 -11.93
C ARG A 366 -2.95 10.82 -11.91
N PRO A 367 -3.40 12.10 -11.89
CA PRO A 367 -2.47 13.23 -11.96
C PRO A 367 -1.50 13.27 -10.77
N ILE A 368 -1.97 12.85 -9.58
CA ILE A 368 -1.18 12.79 -8.35
C ILE A 368 -0.16 11.65 -8.44
N LEU A 369 -0.60 10.47 -8.88
CA LEU A 369 0.27 9.30 -9.01
C LEU A 369 1.32 9.48 -10.13
N ASP A 370 0.94 10.07 -11.27
CA ASP A 370 1.88 10.42 -12.34
C ASP A 370 2.92 11.45 -11.83
N THR A 371 2.51 12.45 -11.05
CA THR A 371 3.47 13.38 -10.40
C THR A 371 4.44 12.64 -9.46
N ALA A 372 3.94 11.71 -8.63
CA ALA A 372 4.79 10.91 -7.75
C ALA A 372 5.78 10.02 -8.53
N LEU A 373 5.32 9.38 -9.61
CA LEU A 373 6.15 8.57 -10.50
C LEU A 373 7.19 9.42 -11.23
N TYR A 374 6.84 10.63 -11.68
CA TYR A 374 7.78 11.56 -12.29
C TYR A 374 8.88 11.98 -11.31
N GLN A 375 8.52 12.40 -10.10
CA GLN A 375 9.51 12.74 -9.07
C GLN A 375 10.45 11.57 -8.77
N ALA A 376 9.90 10.35 -8.69
CA ALA A 376 10.68 9.18 -8.38
C ALA A 376 11.58 8.70 -9.52
N THR A 377 11.16 8.84 -10.77
CA THR A 377 11.81 8.18 -11.92
C THR A 377 12.43 9.14 -12.93
N GLY A 378 12.05 10.42 -12.91
CA GLY A 378 12.45 11.42 -13.90
C GLY A 378 11.95 11.15 -15.33
N ARG A 379 10.97 10.27 -15.52
CA ARG A 379 10.49 9.90 -16.86
C ARG A 379 9.36 10.81 -17.35
N ASP A 380 9.56 11.42 -18.51
CA ASP A 380 8.61 12.38 -19.12
C ASP A 380 7.22 11.81 -19.39
N VAL A 381 7.09 10.49 -19.55
CA VAL A 381 5.79 9.81 -19.70
C VAL A 381 4.84 9.99 -18.50
N PHE A 382 5.38 10.40 -17.35
CA PHE A 382 4.62 10.72 -16.13
C PHE A 382 4.55 12.22 -15.86
N LEU A 383 5.05 13.07 -16.75
CA LEU A 383 4.84 14.51 -16.59
C LEU A 383 3.32 14.76 -16.53
N PRO A 384 2.84 15.40 -15.45
CA PRO A 384 1.44 15.77 -15.40
C PRO A 384 1.14 16.69 -16.58
N ASP A 385 0.03 16.43 -17.28
CA ASP A 385 -0.42 17.28 -18.38
C ASP A 385 -0.40 18.73 -17.88
N GLN A 386 0.43 19.57 -18.50
CA GLN A 386 0.46 20.98 -18.13
C GLN A 386 -0.93 21.54 -18.44
N ALA A 387 -1.69 21.89 -17.40
CA ALA A 387 -2.95 22.61 -17.57
C ALA A 387 -2.68 23.78 -18.54
N PRO A 388 -3.52 23.98 -19.57
CA PRO A 388 -3.26 25.00 -20.58
C PRO A 388 -3.04 26.32 -19.86
N LYS A 389 -1.83 26.90 -20.01
CA LYS A 389 -1.51 28.22 -19.47
C LYS A 389 -2.65 29.13 -19.88
N ARG A 390 -3.47 29.59 -18.91
CA ARG A 390 -4.50 30.60 -19.16
C ARG A 390 -3.79 31.74 -19.88
N ARG A 391 -4.05 31.88 -21.19
CA ARG A 391 -3.58 33.00 -21.99
C ARG A 391 -4.02 34.25 -21.24
N GLY A 392 -3.07 34.95 -20.63
CA GLY A 392 -3.33 36.16 -19.87
C GLY A 392 -4.15 37.11 -20.74
N LEU A 393 -5.34 37.43 -20.27
CA LEU A 393 -6.26 38.39 -20.87
C LEU A 393 -5.77 39.82 -20.56
N PHE A 394 -4.53 40.16 -20.93
CA PHE A 394 -4.02 41.52 -20.86
C PHE A 394 -3.08 41.78 -22.02
N GLY A 395 -3.59 42.54 -23.01
CA GLY A 395 -2.80 42.96 -24.15
C GLY A 395 -3.60 43.54 -25.30
N ARG A 396 -4.55 44.46 -25.06
CA ARG A 396 -5.02 45.36 -26.12
C ARG A 396 -5.00 46.81 -25.64
N ARG A 397 -3.94 47.49 -26.08
CA ARG A 397 -3.79 48.90 -26.42
C ARG A 397 -4.97 49.82 -26.08
N ARG A 398 -4.71 50.87 -25.30
CA ARG A 398 -4.87 52.24 -25.80
C ARG A 398 -3.64 53.06 -25.43
#